data_AF-A0A3D4CJY5-F1
#
_entry.id   AF-A0A3D4CJY5-F1
#
_cell.length_a   1.000
_cell.length_b   1.000
_cell.length_c   1.000
_cell.angle_alpha   90.00
_cell.angle_beta   90.00
_cell.angle_gamma   90.00
#
_symmetry.space_group_name_H-M   'P 1'
#
loop_
_entity.id
_entity.type
_entity.pdbx_description
1 polymer ?
#
loop_
_entity_poly.entity_id
_entity_poly.type
_entity_poly.pdbx_seq_one_letter_code
_entity_poly.pdbx_strand_id
1 'polypeptide(L)'
;MLLACNKKSIRKNFFNKQDLSDYVFDESNGFVKNKSFKNIKFEMTFLPKKLIYLKNDASLTNNQLDSLTKIENNTYYFRYRIYGNDGQSPIYYVSDDYQGYLQLNDYFGYSFHKKVILKTKKFQKKASHVYFISDYGLVPYLDFLLVFDNIKDINDEIIISINDEVFGYGILNFYFDKEIVNSKIKLNS
;
A
#
# COMPACT_ATOMS: atom_id res chain seq x y z
N MET A 1 -26.69 -28.49 2.34
CA MET A 1 -25.95 -28.51 1.06
C MET A 1 -25.09 -27.25 1.02
N LEU A 2 -23.82 -27.33 1.42
CA LEU A 2 -22.90 -26.19 1.45
C LEU A 2 -22.29 -26.04 0.05
N LEU A 3 -22.65 -24.98 -0.67
CA LEU A 3 -22.01 -24.61 -1.92
C LEU A 3 -20.56 -24.22 -1.61
N ALA A 4 -19.63 -25.09 -2.01
CA ALA A 4 -18.21 -24.78 -2.04
C ALA A 4 -18.00 -23.65 -3.05
N CYS A 5 -17.95 -22.41 -2.55
CA CYS A 5 -17.60 -21.25 -3.34
C CYS A 5 -16.12 -21.39 -3.72
N ASN A 6 -15.87 -21.93 -4.91
CA ASN A 6 -14.56 -22.14 -5.50
C ASN A 6 -13.98 -20.75 -5.86
N LYS A 7 -13.45 -20.03 -4.86
CA LYS A 7 -12.91 -18.67 -5.01
C LYS A 7 -11.64 -18.72 -5.86
N LYS A 8 -11.79 -18.49 -7.16
CA LYS A 8 -10.69 -18.36 -8.13
C LYS A 8 -9.85 -17.13 -7.80
N SER A 9 -8.53 -17.34 -7.65
CA SER A 9 -7.52 -16.28 -7.69
C SER A 9 -7.76 -15.39 -8.92
N ILE A 10 -7.72 -14.06 -8.74
CA ILE A 10 -7.90 -13.09 -9.82
C ILE A 10 -6.76 -13.27 -10.82
N ARG A 11 -7.11 -13.69 -12.04
CA ARG A 11 -6.22 -13.77 -13.19
C ARG A 11 -6.71 -12.75 -14.21
N LYS A 12 -5.97 -11.65 -14.34
CA LYS A 12 -6.21 -10.64 -15.37
C LYS A 12 -4.94 -10.44 -16.19
N ASN A 13 -5.17 -10.25 -17.49
CA ASN A 13 -4.13 -9.96 -18.46
C ASN A 13 -4.22 -8.48 -18.82
N PHE A 14 -3.08 -7.80 -18.88
CA PHE A 14 -2.97 -6.38 -19.20
C PHE A 14 -2.07 -6.19 -20.42
N PHE A 15 -2.39 -5.26 -21.32
CA PHE A 15 -1.60 -5.11 -22.55
C PHE A 15 -0.38 -4.22 -22.34
N ASN A 16 -0.47 -3.27 -21.40
CA ASN A 16 0.63 -2.35 -21.12
C ASN A 16 0.68 -1.95 -19.63
N LYS A 17 1.73 -1.21 -19.26
CA LYS A 17 1.95 -0.69 -17.90
C LYS A 17 0.83 0.25 -17.44
N GLN A 18 0.30 1.06 -18.34
CA GLN A 18 -0.75 2.03 -18.03
C GLN A 18 -2.04 1.31 -17.65
N ASP A 19 -2.49 0.33 -18.44
CA ASP A 19 -3.67 -0.49 -18.14
C ASP A 19 -3.57 -1.16 -16.77
N LEU A 20 -2.38 -1.68 -16.44
CA LEU A 20 -2.13 -2.28 -15.13
C LEU A 20 -2.18 -1.24 -14.01
N SER A 21 -1.61 -0.06 -14.23
CA SER A 21 -1.64 1.04 -13.26
C SER A 21 -3.08 1.49 -13.02
N ASP A 22 -3.81 1.82 -14.09
CA ASP A 22 -5.19 2.28 -14.05
C ASP A 22 -6.08 1.25 -13.35
N TYR A 23 -5.88 -0.03 -13.65
CA TYR A 23 -6.55 -1.09 -12.93
C TYR A 23 -6.20 -1.04 -11.44
N VAL A 24 -4.93 -1.12 -11.04
CA VAL A 24 -4.56 -1.18 -9.61
C VAL A 24 -5.08 0.01 -8.80
N PHE A 25 -5.20 1.19 -9.39
CA PHE A 25 -5.70 2.39 -8.72
C PHE A 25 -7.22 2.61 -8.87
N ASP A 26 -7.94 1.73 -9.56
CA ASP A 26 -9.40 1.72 -9.57
C ASP A 26 -9.95 1.26 -8.22
N GLU A 27 -10.67 2.14 -7.51
CA GLU A 27 -11.22 1.86 -6.19
C GLU A 27 -12.22 0.68 -6.18
N SER A 28 -12.84 0.35 -7.32
CA SER A 28 -13.87 -0.68 -7.42
C SER A 28 -13.33 -2.12 -7.36
N ASN A 29 -12.03 -2.31 -7.57
CA ASN A 29 -11.45 -3.64 -7.75
C ASN A 29 -10.85 -4.25 -6.45
N GLY A 30 -10.90 -3.51 -5.34
CA GLY A 30 -10.44 -3.95 -4.03
C GLY A 30 -8.94 -3.78 -3.74
N PHE A 31 -8.14 -3.24 -4.67
CA PHE A 31 -6.72 -2.93 -4.43
C PHE A 31 -6.53 -1.64 -3.64
N VAL A 32 -7.52 -0.75 -3.64
CA VAL A 32 -7.52 0.50 -2.88
C VAL A 32 -8.52 0.40 -1.73
N LYS A 33 -8.13 0.89 -0.55
CA LYS A 33 -8.97 0.96 0.65
C LYS A 33 -8.88 2.36 1.23
N ASN A 34 -10.02 3.02 1.36
CA ASN A 34 -10.11 4.39 1.83
C ASN A 34 -10.78 4.48 3.20
N LYS A 35 -10.37 5.46 4.00
CA LYS A 35 -11.06 5.92 5.21
C LYS A 35 -10.99 7.44 5.25
N SER A 36 -12.07 8.10 5.60
CA SER A 36 -12.09 9.56 5.70
C SER A 36 -12.62 9.98 7.06
N PHE A 37 -11.97 10.97 7.66
CA PHE A 37 -12.37 11.56 8.94
C PHE A 37 -12.18 13.07 8.85
N LYS A 38 -13.26 13.83 9.06
CA LYS A 38 -13.26 15.30 8.98
C LYS A 38 -12.54 15.80 7.71
N ASN A 39 -11.35 16.39 7.84
CA ASN A 39 -10.57 17.02 6.77
C ASN A 39 -9.44 16.13 6.23
N ILE A 40 -9.38 14.85 6.62
CA ILE A 40 -8.30 13.95 6.22
C ILE A 40 -8.88 12.69 5.57
N LYS A 41 -8.32 12.32 4.41
CA LYS A 41 -8.56 11.02 3.75
C LYS A 41 -7.30 10.16 3.85
N PHE A 42 -7.46 8.93 4.30
CA PHE A 42 -6.44 7.91 4.33
C PHE A 42 -6.70 6.89 3.24
N GLU A 43 -5.69 6.59 2.44
CA GLU A 43 -5.74 5.63 1.34
C GLU A 43 -4.65 4.58 1.54
N MET A 44 -5.02 3.31 1.46
CA MET A 44 -4.10 2.19 1.43
C MET A 44 -4.29 1.42 0.13
N THR A 45 -3.22 1.26 -0.63
CA THR A 45 -3.24 0.58 -1.92
C THR A 45 -2.27 -0.59 -1.93
N PHE A 46 -2.75 -1.80 -2.21
CA PHE A 46 -1.88 -2.95 -2.46
C PHE A 46 -1.19 -2.78 -3.82
N LEU A 47 0.14 -2.88 -3.85
CA LEU A 47 0.93 -2.74 -5.07
C LEU A 47 1.44 -4.09 -5.56
N PRO A 48 0.96 -4.59 -6.71
CA PRO A 48 1.53 -5.77 -7.34
C PRO A 48 3.00 -5.55 -7.69
N LYS A 49 3.84 -6.54 -7.41
CA LYS A 49 5.29 -6.48 -7.69
C LYS A 49 5.63 -6.10 -9.13
N LYS A 50 4.89 -6.66 -10.09
CA LYS A 50 5.07 -6.34 -11.51
C LYS A 50 4.89 -4.84 -11.79
N LEU A 51 3.93 -4.20 -11.14
CA LEU A 51 3.73 -2.76 -11.26
C LEU A 51 4.92 -1.98 -10.71
N ILE A 52 5.51 -2.44 -9.61
CA ILE A 52 6.69 -1.80 -8.99
C ILE A 52 7.90 -1.90 -9.91
N TYR A 53 8.21 -3.09 -10.43
CA TYR A 53 9.33 -3.25 -11.35
C TYR A 53 9.14 -2.46 -12.64
N LEU A 54 7.94 -2.48 -13.22
CA LEU A 54 7.62 -1.67 -14.40
C LEU A 54 7.68 -0.16 -14.16
N LYS A 55 7.47 0.29 -12.92
CA LYS A 55 7.67 1.70 -12.55
C LYS A 55 9.15 2.08 -12.57
N ASN A 56 10.03 1.16 -12.15
CA ASN A 56 11.47 1.40 -12.15
C ASN A 56 12.11 1.20 -13.53
N ASP A 57 11.64 0.22 -14.29
CA ASP A 57 12.13 -0.07 -15.64
C ASP A 57 10.97 -0.58 -16.53
N ALA A 58 10.53 0.29 -17.44
CA ALA A 58 9.44 -0.02 -18.36
C ALA A 58 9.83 -0.97 -19.50
N SER A 59 11.13 -1.25 -19.68
CA SER A 59 11.66 -2.11 -20.76
C SER A 59 11.70 -3.60 -20.41
N LEU A 60 11.40 -3.96 -19.15
CA LEU A 60 11.44 -5.34 -18.69
C LEU A 60 10.45 -6.24 -19.43
N THR A 61 10.96 -7.35 -19.96
CA THR A 61 10.15 -8.41 -20.58
C THR A 61 9.36 -9.20 -19.54
N ASN A 62 8.30 -9.89 -19.97
CA ASN A 62 7.51 -10.76 -19.10
C ASN A 62 8.33 -11.84 -18.40
N ASN A 63 9.31 -12.43 -19.08
CA ASN A 63 10.18 -13.46 -18.50
C ASN A 63 11.08 -12.89 -17.39
N GLN A 64 11.58 -11.66 -17.57
CA GLN A 64 12.36 -10.95 -16.54
C GLN A 64 11.48 -10.60 -15.35
N LEU A 65 10.28 -10.06 -15.57
CA LEU A 65 9.31 -9.76 -14.51
C LEU A 65 8.92 -11.02 -13.72
N ASP A 66 8.64 -12.13 -14.41
CA ASP A 66 8.32 -13.40 -13.76
C ASP A 66 9.51 -13.96 -12.95
N SER A 67 10.74 -13.72 -13.40
CA SER A 67 11.95 -14.12 -12.66
C SER A 67 12.15 -13.28 -11.40
N LEU A 68 12.04 -11.94 -11.51
CA LEU A 68 12.15 -11.02 -10.37
C LEU A 68 11.06 -11.28 -9.32
N THR A 69 9.81 -11.46 -9.77
CA THR A 69 8.69 -11.73 -8.85
C THR A 69 8.81 -13.05 -8.10
N LYS A 70 9.50 -14.06 -8.66
CA LYS A 70 9.80 -15.33 -7.97
C LYS A 70 10.83 -15.16 -6.87
N ILE A 71 11.87 -14.34 -7.09
CA ILE A 71 12.91 -14.06 -6.09
C ILE A 71 12.28 -13.43 -4.85
N GLU A 72 11.39 -12.46 -5.06
CA GLU A 72 10.72 -11.74 -3.97
C GLU A 72 9.35 -12.33 -3.61
N ASN A 73 9.08 -13.62 -3.85
CA ASN A 73 7.76 -14.25 -3.67
C ASN A 73 7.10 -13.91 -2.31
N ASN A 74 7.90 -13.81 -1.25
CA ASN A 74 7.42 -13.58 0.12
C ASN A 74 7.41 -12.11 0.56
N THR A 75 7.53 -11.17 -0.38
CA THR A 75 7.45 -9.74 -0.11
C THR A 75 6.10 -9.16 -0.55
N TYR A 76 5.55 -8.24 0.24
CA TYR A 76 4.31 -7.53 -0.06
C TYR A 76 4.52 -6.04 0.08
N TYR A 77 3.95 -5.30 -0.88
CA TYR A 77 4.10 -3.85 -0.97
C TYR A 77 2.74 -3.18 -0.85
N PHE A 78 2.69 -2.15 -0.03
CA PHE A 78 1.51 -1.31 0.10
C PHE A 78 1.93 0.15 -0.01
N ARG A 79 1.13 0.94 -0.70
CA ARG A 79 1.23 2.39 -0.67
C ARG A 79 0.24 2.93 0.34
N TYR A 80 0.69 3.76 1.25
CA TYR A 80 -0.18 4.47 2.17
C TYR A 80 -0.09 5.96 1.88
N ARG A 81 -1.24 6.60 1.69
CA ARG A 81 -1.34 8.04 1.46
C ARG A 81 -2.30 8.68 2.43
N ILE A 82 -1.93 9.86 2.89
CA ILE A 82 -2.74 10.70 3.77
C ILE A 82 -2.98 11.99 2.99
N TYR A 83 -4.23 12.33 2.70
CA TYR A 83 -4.62 13.50 1.94
C TYR A 83 -5.27 14.53 2.85
N GLY A 84 -5.01 15.81 2.58
CA GLY A 84 -5.84 16.89 3.09
C GLY A 84 -7.02 17.16 2.18
N ASN A 85 -8.22 17.32 2.75
CA ASN A 85 -9.46 17.44 1.99
C ASN A 85 -9.63 18.80 1.31
N ASP A 86 -8.87 19.82 1.72
CA ASP A 86 -8.89 21.18 1.14
C ASP A 86 -7.80 21.39 0.07
N GLY A 87 -7.08 20.34 -0.31
CA GLY A 87 -5.96 20.43 -1.25
C GLY A 87 -4.67 20.96 -0.61
N GLN A 88 -4.62 21.11 0.71
CA GLN A 88 -3.36 21.36 1.44
C GLN A 88 -2.72 20.04 1.88
N SER A 89 -1.41 20.08 2.11
CA SER A 89 -0.71 18.95 2.72
C SER A 89 -1.25 18.71 4.12
N PRO A 90 -1.55 17.45 4.53
CA PRO A 90 -2.12 17.19 5.84
C PRO A 90 -1.20 17.56 6.99
N ILE A 91 0.10 17.73 6.74
CA ILE A 91 1.07 18.16 7.75
C ILE A 91 0.69 19.50 8.41
N TYR A 92 0.05 20.40 7.63
CA TYR A 92 -0.38 21.71 8.10
C TYR A 92 -1.60 21.67 9.03
N TYR A 93 -2.28 20.53 9.16
CA TYR A 93 -3.35 20.39 10.17
C TYR A 93 -2.84 20.05 11.56
N VAL A 94 -1.57 19.69 11.69
CA VAL A 94 -0.96 19.25 12.94
C VAL A 94 0.15 20.21 13.39
N SER A 95 0.76 20.93 12.44
CA SER A 95 1.80 21.91 12.72
C SER A 95 1.60 23.17 11.89
N ASP A 96 1.52 24.31 12.57
CA ASP A 96 1.42 25.65 11.94
C ASP A 96 2.80 26.30 11.73
N ASP A 97 3.88 25.70 12.25
CA ASP A 97 5.23 26.24 12.16
C ASP A 97 6.24 25.28 11.51
N TYR A 98 7.39 25.85 11.14
CA TYR A 98 8.48 25.12 10.49
C TYR A 98 9.13 24.08 11.40
N GLN A 99 9.17 24.29 12.72
CA GLN A 99 9.80 23.36 13.64
C GLN A 99 8.98 22.08 13.80
N GLY A 100 7.67 22.20 14.01
CA GLY A 100 6.77 21.06 14.07
C GLY A 100 6.71 20.32 12.73
N TYR A 101 6.83 21.03 11.60
CA TYR A 101 6.99 20.41 10.29
C TYR A 101 8.25 19.51 10.22
N LEU A 102 9.41 20.01 10.66
CA LEU A 102 10.64 19.21 10.69
C LEU A 102 10.52 18.00 11.61
N GLN A 103 9.90 18.17 12.79
CA GLN A 103 9.66 17.07 13.73
C GLN A 103 8.75 15.99 13.14
N LEU A 104 7.70 16.38 12.41
CA LEU A 104 6.82 15.45 11.72
C LEU A 104 7.54 14.72 10.59
N ASN A 105 8.37 15.42 9.81
CA ASN A 105 9.21 14.77 8.80
C ASN A 105 10.17 13.75 9.41
N ASP A 106 10.85 14.09 10.51
CA ASP A 106 11.74 13.17 11.21
C ASP A 106 10.96 11.97 11.77
N TYR A 107 9.79 12.22 12.34
CA TYR A 107 8.90 11.16 12.81
C TYR A 107 8.51 10.21 11.68
N PHE A 108 8.04 10.75 10.54
CA PHE A 108 7.63 9.96 9.38
C PHE A 108 8.81 9.23 8.73
N GLY A 109 9.98 9.85 8.68
CA GLY A 109 11.20 9.25 8.14
C GLY A 109 11.79 8.13 9.00
N TYR A 110 11.76 8.27 10.32
CA TYR A 110 12.53 7.37 11.21
C TYR A 110 11.71 6.56 12.20
N SER A 111 10.55 7.06 12.65
CA SER A 111 9.78 6.44 13.74
C SER A 111 8.49 5.77 13.29
N PHE A 112 7.90 6.22 12.17
CA PHE A 112 6.59 5.77 11.72
C PHE A 112 6.52 4.27 11.41
N HIS A 113 7.64 3.65 10.98
CA HIS A 113 7.71 2.20 10.74
C HIS A 113 7.26 1.37 11.96
N LYS A 114 7.44 1.87 13.19
CA LYS A 114 7.05 1.19 14.44
C LYS A 114 5.53 1.10 14.61
N LYS A 115 4.78 1.92 13.88
CA LYS A 115 3.32 2.04 13.97
C LYS A 115 2.57 1.22 12.92
N VAL A 116 3.29 0.63 11.97
CA VAL A 116 2.72 -0.09 10.83
C VAL A 116 2.85 -1.59 11.04
N ILE A 117 1.71 -2.28 11.03
CA ILE A 117 1.62 -3.69 11.36
C ILE A 117 0.70 -4.39 10.35
N LEU A 118 1.19 -5.48 9.76
CA LEU A 118 0.38 -6.43 9.01
C LEU A 118 -0.09 -7.53 9.95
N LYS A 119 -1.40 -7.81 9.93
CA LYS A 119 -2.03 -8.88 10.71
C LYS A 119 -2.75 -9.83 9.76
N THR A 120 -2.69 -11.11 10.10
CA THR A 120 -3.54 -12.16 9.56
C THR A 120 -4.16 -12.91 10.73
N LYS A 121 -5.00 -13.92 10.46
CA LYS A 121 -5.50 -14.82 11.51
C LYS A 121 -4.39 -15.61 12.22
N LYS A 122 -3.24 -15.79 11.57
CA LYS A 122 -2.18 -16.70 12.05
C LYS A 122 -0.99 -15.98 12.67
N PHE A 123 -0.71 -14.76 12.23
CA PHE A 123 0.47 -14.03 12.68
C PHE A 123 0.27 -12.52 12.57
N GLN A 124 1.17 -11.81 13.24
CA GLN A 124 1.35 -10.38 13.13
C GLN A 124 2.80 -10.06 12.80
N LYS A 125 3.03 -9.10 11.90
CA LYS A 125 4.36 -8.70 11.46
C LYS A 125 4.45 -7.18 11.32
N LYS A 126 5.51 -6.59 11.84
CA LYS A 126 5.84 -5.18 11.60
C LYS A 126 6.30 -4.99 10.15
N ALA A 127 6.12 -3.80 9.60
CA ALA A 127 6.74 -3.48 8.31
C ALA A 127 8.25 -3.70 8.41
N SER A 128 8.82 -4.41 7.42
CA SER A 128 10.27 -4.54 7.30
C SER A 128 10.89 -3.18 7.01
N HIS A 129 10.25 -2.43 6.10
CA HIS A 129 10.69 -1.11 5.67
C HIS A 129 9.46 -0.21 5.50
N VAL A 130 9.64 1.07 5.83
CA VAL A 130 8.71 2.14 5.51
C VAL A 130 9.51 3.27 4.91
N TYR A 131 9.18 3.62 3.68
CA TYR A 131 9.81 4.72 2.96
C TYR A 131 8.81 5.88 2.92
N PHE A 132 9.14 6.96 3.61
CA PHE A 132 8.42 8.22 3.50
C PHE A 132 8.98 9.02 2.32
N ILE A 133 8.12 9.38 1.38
CA ILE A 133 8.49 10.20 0.22
C ILE A 133 8.19 11.65 0.60
N SER A 134 9.22 12.35 1.08
CA SER A 134 9.08 13.77 1.41
C SER A 134 8.95 14.60 0.14
N ASP A 135 7.85 15.34 0.05
CA ASP A 135 7.54 16.27 -1.02
C ASP A 135 7.68 17.74 -0.61
N TYR A 136 8.14 17.99 0.61
CA TYR A 136 8.26 19.31 1.20
C TYR A 136 6.96 20.13 1.28
N GLY A 137 5.82 19.45 1.40
CA GLY A 137 4.50 20.08 1.44
C GLY A 137 4.00 20.56 0.07
N LEU A 138 4.65 20.15 -1.04
CA LEU A 138 4.31 20.59 -2.39
C LEU A 138 3.10 19.85 -2.98
N VAL A 139 2.77 18.68 -2.45
CA VAL A 139 1.59 17.92 -2.89
C VAL A 139 0.56 17.81 -1.75
N PRO A 140 -0.73 17.64 -2.07
CA PRO A 140 -1.81 17.64 -1.08
C PRO A 140 -1.90 16.32 -0.30
N TYR A 141 -0.80 15.57 -0.19
CA TYR A 141 -0.77 14.29 0.51
C TYR A 141 0.61 13.97 1.06
N LEU A 142 0.66 13.14 2.11
CA LEU A 142 1.87 12.43 2.52
C LEU A 142 1.86 11.05 1.87
N ASP A 143 3.02 10.56 1.42
CA ASP A 143 3.14 9.31 0.66
C ASP A 143 4.16 8.36 1.29
N PHE A 144 3.74 7.11 1.47
CA PHE A 144 4.54 6.08 2.13
C PHE A 144 4.52 4.79 1.29
N LEU A 145 5.68 4.18 1.12
CA LEU A 145 5.79 2.80 0.65
C LEU A 145 6.10 1.89 1.84
N LEU A 146 5.21 0.93 2.09
CA LEU A 146 5.31 -0.06 3.16
C LEU A 146 5.72 -1.40 2.55
N VAL A 147 6.75 -2.02 3.13
CA VAL A 147 7.29 -3.30 2.67
C VAL A 147 7.22 -4.33 3.78
N PHE A 148 6.68 -5.51 3.47
CA PHE A 148 6.64 -6.65 4.38
C PHE A 148 7.27 -7.87 3.72
N ASP A 149 8.48 -8.23 4.14
CA ASP A 149 9.24 -9.35 3.58
C ASP A 149 9.03 -10.62 4.39
N ASN A 150 9.49 -11.77 3.86
CA ASN A 150 9.50 -13.04 4.57
C ASN A 150 8.12 -13.42 5.14
N ILE A 151 7.05 -13.13 4.40
CA ILE A 151 5.69 -13.61 4.69
C ILE A 151 5.41 -14.79 3.77
N LYS A 152 5.30 -15.98 4.37
CA LYS A 152 4.94 -17.19 3.64
C LYS A 152 3.42 -17.33 3.59
N ASP A 153 2.90 -17.62 2.40
CA ASP A 153 1.55 -18.12 2.12
C ASP A 153 0.41 -17.43 2.88
N ILE A 154 -0.02 -16.29 2.36
CA ILE A 154 -1.20 -15.58 2.85
C ILE A 154 -2.45 -16.34 2.40
N ASN A 155 -3.03 -17.13 3.31
CA ASN A 155 -4.20 -17.96 3.02
C ASN A 155 -5.53 -17.37 3.53
N ASP A 156 -5.44 -16.24 4.22
CA ASP A 156 -6.53 -15.54 4.90
C ASP A 156 -6.50 -14.05 4.54
N GLU A 157 -7.54 -13.32 4.93
CA GLU A 157 -7.58 -11.85 4.86
C GLU A 157 -6.38 -11.23 5.57
N ILE A 158 -5.87 -10.14 5.00
CA ILE A 158 -4.85 -9.30 5.60
C ILE A 158 -5.49 -8.04 6.16
N ILE A 159 -5.02 -7.62 7.32
CA ILE A 159 -5.32 -6.32 7.91
C ILE A 159 -4.01 -5.55 8.02
N ILE A 160 -3.94 -4.39 7.37
CA ILE A 160 -2.89 -3.41 7.64
C ILE A 160 -3.40 -2.47 8.73
N SER A 161 -2.81 -2.57 9.92
CA SER A 161 -3.08 -1.70 11.06
C SER A 161 -2.02 -0.59 11.14
N ILE A 162 -2.46 0.65 11.21
CA ILE A 162 -1.60 1.82 11.46
C ILE A 162 -2.07 2.49 12.74
N ASN A 163 -1.17 2.68 13.72
CA ASN A 163 -1.49 3.53 14.87
C ASN A 163 -1.25 4.99 14.52
N ASP A 164 -2.33 5.71 14.25
CA ASP A 164 -2.31 7.14 13.96
C ASP A 164 -2.36 7.97 15.25
N GLU A 165 -1.16 8.28 15.74
CA GLU A 165 -0.94 9.17 16.87
C GLU A 165 -0.78 10.64 16.42
N VAL A 166 -0.51 10.88 15.13
CA VAL A 166 -0.22 12.22 14.60
C VAL A 166 -1.50 13.01 14.38
N PHE A 167 -2.50 12.40 13.75
CA PHE A 167 -3.79 13.05 13.50
C PHE A 167 -4.87 12.65 14.53
N GLY A 168 -4.52 11.79 15.49
CA GLY A 168 -5.35 11.46 16.64
C GLY A 168 -6.53 10.53 16.34
N TYR A 169 -6.53 9.80 15.21
CA TYR A 169 -7.61 8.86 14.88
C TYR A 169 -7.40 7.45 15.44
N GLY A 170 -6.30 7.20 16.17
CA GLY A 170 -6.02 5.92 16.80
C GLY A 170 -5.71 4.83 15.78
N ILE A 171 -6.19 3.61 15.99
CA ILE A 171 -5.82 2.48 15.13
C ILE A 171 -6.69 2.43 13.87
N LEU A 172 -6.07 2.70 12.72
CA LEU A 172 -6.67 2.56 11.40
C LEU A 172 -6.43 1.14 10.87
N ASN A 173 -7.50 0.42 10.51
CA ASN A 173 -7.42 -0.93 9.94
C ASN A 173 -7.91 -0.98 8.49
N PHE A 174 -7.04 -1.39 7.56
CA PHE A 174 -7.35 -1.59 6.14
C PHE A 174 -7.38 -3.07 5.82
N TYR A 175 -8.52 -3.56 5.32
CA TYR A 175 -8.79 -4.96 5.10
C TYR A 175 -8.63 -5.32 3.62
N PHE A 176 -7.81 -6.33 3.35
CA PHE A 176 -7.53 -6.84 2.01
C PHE A 176 -7.84 -8.32 1.91
N ASP A 177 -8.70 -8.66 0.96
CA ASP A 177 -8.98 -10.03 0.59
C ASP A 177 -7.71 -10.74 0.10
N LYS A 178 -7.55 -12.01 0.48
CA LYS A 178 -6.42 -12.82 0.04
C LYS A 178 -6.33 -12.94 -1.48
N GLU A 179 -7.47 -12.88 -2.18
CA GLU A 179 -7.53 -12.98 -3.64
C GLU A 179 -6.87 -11.78 -4.32
N ILE A 180 -6.91 -10.61 -3.69
CA ILE A 180 -6.23 -9.39 -4.16
C ILE A 180 -4.74 -9.53 -3.96
N VAL A 181 -4.33 -9.94 -2.77
CA VAL A 181 -2.92 -9.96 -2.37
C VAL A 181 -2.15 -11.11 -3.03
N ASN A 182 -2.85 -12.20 -3.35
CA ASN A 182 -2.33 -13.33 -4.13
C ASN A 182 -2.71 -13.26 -5.62
N SER A 183 -3.17 -12.10 -6.11
CA SER A 183 -3.54 -11.94 -7.50
C SER A 183 -2.35 -12.22 -8.42
N LYS A 184 -2.59 -12.99 -9.49
CA LYS A 184 -1.56 -13.30 -10.49
C LYS A 184 -1.81 -12.43 -11.71
N ILE A 185 -1.09 -11.31 -11.74
CA ILE A 185 -1.11 -10.35 -12.84
C ILE A 185 -0.20 -10.83 -13.96
N LYS A 186 -0.74 -10.91 -15.17
CA LYS A 186 0.02 -11.21 -16.38
C LYS A 186 -0.05 -10.02 -17.32
N LEU A 187 1.04 -9.73 -18.02
CA LEU A 187 1.01 -8.80 -19.14
C LEU A 187 0.95 -9.63 -20.41
N ASN A 188 0.07 -9.28 -21.33
CA ASN A 188 0.09 -9.78 -22.69
C ASN A 188 1.14 -8.97 -23.44
N SER A 189 2.32 -9.54 -23.60
CA SER A 189 3.34 -9.05 -24.54
C SER A 189 3.18 -9.81 -25.85
#